data_AF-A0A969K1G0-F1
#
_entry.id   AF-A0A969K1G0-F1
#
_cell.length_a   1.000
_cell.length_b   1.000
_cell.length_c   1.000
_cell.angle_alpha   90.00
_cell.angle_beta   90.00
_cell.angle_gamma   90.00
#
_symmetry.space_group_name_H-M   'P 1'
#
loop_
_entity.id
_entity.type
_entity.pdbx_description
1 polymer ?
#
loop_
_entity_poly.entity_id
_entity_poly.type
_entity_poly.pdbx_seq_one_letter_code
_entity_poly.pdbx_strand_id
1 'polypeptide(L)'
;MDATEFEHKPPTQDPSPAAESVKETAVPAPDNRFQNSIRLVVGMLVLLLLLSTLPGVNWRFLDDRLQTFTTIFLGIFIEAVPFLLAGSLVSGFIAVFVDRDTITRYVPRRAVPAALTGALMGFAFPVCECGVVPVTRRLYQKGLPLPVGIAFLLSAPVINPVVLASTYVAFGLALTIFIKVPSRIGRAGLIIVSAAALVALLTPIFIYYLGLWLIGLLVALAPSNK
;
A
#
# COMPACT_ATOMS: atom_id res chain seq x y z
N MET A 1 13.88 -49.11 -26.42
CA MET A 1 13.10 -47.87 -26.26
C MET A 1 12.31 -48.08 -24.98
N ASP A 2 12.98 -47.76 -23.88
CA ASP A 2 12.66 -48.27 -22.56
C ASP A 2 11.80 -47.28 -21.79
N ALA A 3 10.82 -47.82 -21.06
CA ALA A 3 9.79 -47.10 -20.35
C ALA A 3 9.64 -47.72 -18.95
N THR A 4 10.66 -47.59 -18.11
CA THR A 4 10.59 -47.83 -16.66
C THR A 4 11.82 -47.17 -16.03
N GLU A 5 11.67 -46.01 -15.38
CA GLU A 5 12.42 -45.57 -14.19
C GLU A 5 12.02 -44.12 -13.85
N PHE A 6 10.80 -43.89 -13.34
CA PHE A 6 10.51 -42.69 -12.56
C PHE A 6 10.54 -43.12 -11.09
N GLU A 7 11.75 -43.18 -10.56
CA GLU A 7 12.02 -43.44 -9.15
C GLU A 7 11.22 -42.46 -8.30
N HIS A 8 10.32 -43.02 -7.49
CA HIS A 8 9.56 -42.33 -6.47
C HIS A 8 10.50 -42.02 -5.30
N LYS A 9 11.22 -40.90 -5.38
CA LYS A 9 12.04 -40.41 -4.27
C LYS A 9 11.11 -39.92 -3.14
N PRO A 10 11.23 -40.43 -1.91
CA PRO A 10 10.47 -39.93 -0.77
C PRO A 10 10.86 -38.46 -0.49
N PRO A 11 9.95 -37.64 0.07
CA PRO A 11 10.21 -36.23 0.31
C PRO A 11 11.42 -36.09 1.23
N THR A 12 12.51 -35.55 0.69
CA THR A 12 13.61 -35.02 1.49
C THR A 12 13.02 -33.90 2.33
N GLN A 13 12.92 -34.16 3.63
CA GLN A 13 12.73 -33.15 4.66
C GLN A 13 13.89 -32.16 4.55
N ASP A 14 13.66 -31.08 3.81
CA ASP A 14 14.48 -29.89 3.93
C ASP A 14 14.33 -29.39 5.38
N PRO A 15 15.42 -29.20 6.14
CA PRO A 15 15.32 -28.64 7.46
C PRO A 15 14.76 -27.21 7.34
N SER A 16 13.66 -26.98 8.04
CA SER A 16 13.02 -25.68 8.23
C SER A 16 14.08 -24.59 8.50
N PRO A 17 13.99 -23.40 7.87
CA PRO A 17 14.93 -22.28 8.07
C PRO A 17 14.84 -21.65 9.48
N ALA A 18 14.16 -22.29 10.42
CA ALA A 18 13.89 -21.79 11.77
C ALA A 18 14.97 -22.12 12.81
N ALA A 19 15.90 -23.05 12.53
CA ALA A 19 16.77 -23.63 13.58
C ALA A 19 18.13 -22.95 13.78
N GLU A 20 18.54 -21.98 12.96
CA GLU A 20 19.85 -21.32 13.06
C GLU A 20 19.84 -19.96 13.79
N SER A 21 18.69 -19.51 14.29
CA SER A 21 18.58 -18.23 15.00
C SER A 21 18.72 -18.33 16.54
N VAL A 22 18.97 -19.52 17.08
CA VAL A 22 19.12 -19.74 18.54
C VAL A 22 20.60 -19.81 18.90
N LYS A 23 21.29 -18.67 18.82
CA LYS A 23 22.57 -18.48 19.50
C LYS A 23 22.59 -17.06 20.05
N GLU A 24 22.79 -16.97 21.37
CA GLU A 24 22.93 -15.74 22.16
C GLU A 24 21.62 -15.04 22.63
N THR A 25 20.77 -15.70 23.42
CA THR A 25 19.93 -14.95 24.38
C THR A 25 20.68 -14.80 25.69
N ALA A 26 21.61 -13.83 25.73
CA ALA A 26 22.11 -13.28 26.98
C ALA A 26 20.93 -12.70 27.77
N VAL A 27 20.85 -12.98 29.07
CA VAL A 27 19.84 -12.41 29.98
C VAL A 27 19.99 -10.89 29.95
N PRO A 28 18.99 -10.11 29.46
CA PRO A 28 19.12 -8.67 29.38
C PRO A 28 19.10 -8.05 30.78
N ALA A 29 19.95 -7.03 30.97
CA ALA A 29 19.99 -6.17 32.17
C ALA A 29 18.59 -5.60 32.51
N PRO A 30 18.30 -5.30 33.80
CA PRO A 30 16.97 -4.86 34.25
C PRO A 30 16.43 -3.72 33.38
N ASP A 31 15.25 -3.95 32.80
CA ASP A 31 14.73 -3.20 31.68
C ASP A 31 14.11 -1.86 32.12
N ASN A 32 14.86 -0.78 31.96
CA ASN A 32 14.32 0.58 32.01
C ASN A 32 13.35 0.88 30.83
N ARG A 33 12.98 -0.10 30.02
CA ARG A 33 12.10 0.06 28.85
C ARG A 33 10.70 0.54 29.24
N PHE A 34 10.14 0.02 30.34
CA PHE A 34 8.83 0.47 30.84
C PHE A 34 8.90 1.89 31.40
N GLN A 35 10.01 2.24 32.06
CA GLN A 35 10.20 3.58 32.61
C GLN A 35 10.51 4.62 31.51
N ASN A 36 11.20 4.22 30.45
CA ASN A 36 11.45 5.05 29.28
C ASN A 36 10.21 5.17 28.38
N SER A 37 9.37 4.15 28.25
CA SER A 37 8.10 4.26 27.55
C SER A 37 7.12 5.17 28.28
N ILE A 38 7.05 5.09 29.62
CA ILE A 38 6.27 6.02 30.45
C ILE A 38 6.80 7.45 30.31
N ARG A 39 8.12 7.66 30.37
CA ARG A 39 8.73 8.99 30.17
C ARG A 39 8.45 9.56 28.78
N LEU A 40 8.45 8.71 27.75
CA LEU A 40 8.11 9.12 26.37
C LEU A 40 6.63 9.45 26.23
N VAL A 41 5.73 8.67 26.82
CA VAL A 41 4.28 8.91 26.77
C VAL A 41 3.93 10.18 27.55
N VAL A 42 4.49 10.36 28.75
CA VAL A 42 4.30 11.56 29.57
C VAL A 42 4.91 12.78 28.87
N GLY A 43 6.10 12.65 28.27
CA GLY A 43 6.72 13.72 27.48
C GLY A 43 5.90 14.11 26.25
N MET A 44 5.34 13.14 25.53
CA MET A 44 4.47 13.38 24.38
C MET A 44 3.15 14.06 24.80
N LEU A 45 2.58 13.65 25.94
CA LEU A 45 1.34 14.22 26.48
C LEU A 45 1.54 15.67 26.97
N VAL A 46 2.65 15.94 27.65
CA VAL A 46 3.04 17.30 28.09
C VAL A 46 3.37 18.18 26.90
N LEU A 47 4.04 17.66 25.87
CA LEU A 47 4.31 18.39 24.63
C LEU A 47 3.01 18.73 23.88
N LEU A 48 2.06 17.80 23.79
CA LEU A 48 0.72 18.03 23.22
C LEU A 48 -0.06 19.09 23.99
N LEU A 49 0.03 19.08 25.33
CA LEU A 49 -0.56 20.10 26.22
C LEU A 49 0.13 21.46 26.09
N LEU A 50 1.45 21.49 25.91
CA LEU A 50 2.19 22.72 25.67
C LEU A 50 1.82 23.32 24.30
N LEU A 51 1.69 22.46 23.28
CA LEU A 51 1.25 22.84 21.94
C LEU A 51 -0.18 23.38 21.92
N SER A 52 -1.05 22.94 22.85
CA SER A 52 -2.43 23.45 22.98
C SER A 52 -2.57 24.80 23.65
N THR A 53 -1.53 25.24 24.36
CA THR A 53 -1.47 26.59 24.93
C THR A 53 -0.83 27.63 24.00
N LEU A 54 -0.24 27.23 22.87
CA LEU A 54 0.37 28.15 21.91
C LEU A 54 -0.71 28.97 21.17
N PRO A 55 -0.70 30.31 21.27
CA PRO A 55 -1.64 31.19 20.58
C PRO A 55 -1.31 31.22 19.08
N GLY A 56 -1.92 30.30 18.32
CA GLY A 56 -1.65 30.10 16.90
C GLY A 56 -2.06 28.71 16.40
N VAL A 57 -2.25 27.75 17.30
CA VAL A 57 -2.77 26.42 16.96
C VAL A 57 -4.30 26.47 16.98
N ASN A 58 -4.90 26.63 15.80
CA ASN A 58 -6.36 26.56 15.65
C ASN A 58 -6.82 25.10 15.72
N TRP A 59 -7.23 24.65 16.91
CA TRP A 59 -7.84 23.33 17.16
C TRP A 59 -9.00 23.02 16.21
N ARG A 60 -9.78 24.05 15.83
CA ARG A 60 -10.82 23.97 14.79
C ARG A 60 -10.31 23.49 13.43
N PHE A 61 -9.10 23.90 13.02
CA PHE A 61 -8.52 23.47 11.75
C PHE A 61 -8.15 21.98 11.77
N LEU A 62 -7.77 21.44 12.92
CA LEU A 62 -7.49 20.01 13.08
C LEU A 62 -8.79 19.21 13.09
N ASP A 63 -9.84 19.72 13.76
CA ASP A 63 -11.17 19.10 13.76
C ASP A 63 -11.78 19.04 12.35
N ASP A 64 -11.70 20.13 11.57
CA ASP A 64 -12.20 20.15 10.18
C ASP A 64 -11.47 19.13 9.29
N ARG A 65 -10.15 18.96 9.48
CA ARG A 65 -9.33 17.99 8.74
C ARG A 65 -9.63 16.56 9.15
N LEU A 66 -9.80 16.30 10.45
CA LEU A 66 -10.17 14.99 10.97
C LEU A 66 -11.57 14.60 10.49
N GLN A 67 -12.54 15.51 10.54
CA GLN A 67 -13.88 15.26 10.02
C GLN A 67 -13.86 14.95 8.53
N THR A 68 -13.15 15.76 7.71
CA THR A 68 -13.02 15.50 6.27
C THR A 68 -12.38 14.14 6.00
N PHE A 69 -11.32 13.80 6.73
CA PHE A 69 -10.65 12.50 6.61
C PHE A 69 -11.59 11.34 6.97
N THR A 70 -12.29 11.44 8.11
CA THR A 70 -13.25 10.42 8.55
C THR A 70 -14.39 10.26 7.56
N THR A 71 -14.93 11.34 7.00
CA THR A 71 -16.00 11.27 6.00
C THR A 71 -15.54 10.58 4.72
N ILE A 72 -14.34 10.91 4.20
CA ILE A 72 -13.81 10.27 2.99
C ILE A 72 -13.50 8.79 3.25
N PHE A 73 -12.82 8.50 4.35
CA PHE A 73 -12.46 7.12 4.71
C PHE A 73 -13.71 6.25 4.90
N LEU A 74 -14.70 6.75 5.65
CA LEU A 74 -15.93 6.02 5.91
C LEU A 74 -16.76 5.87 4.64
N GLY A 75 -16.75 6.87 3.75
CA GLY A 75 -17.36 6.79 2.42
C GLY A 75 -16.76 5.67 1.58
N ILE A 76 -15.43 5.65 1.42
CA ILE A 76 -14.71 4.59 0.68
C ILE A 76 -14.96 3.22 1.30
N PHE A 77 -14.98 3.13 2.64
CA PHE A 77 -15.20 1.87 3.33
C PHE A 77 -16.62 1.34 3.11
N ILE A 78 -17.64 2.17 3.31
CA ILE A 78 -19.05 1.82 3.10
C ILE A 78 -19.32 1.45 1.64
N GLU A 79 -18.62 2.06 0.70
CA GLU A 79 -18.71 1.71 -0.72
C GLU A 79 -17.97 0.40 -1.04
N ALA A 80 -16.74 0.22 -0.54
CA ALA A 80 -15.93 -0.96 -0.85
C ALA A 80 -16.47 -2.27 -0.24
N VAL A 81 -17.04 -2.22 0.97
CA VAL A 81 -17.59 -3.38 1.68
C VAL A 81 -18.63 -4.15 0.85
N PRO A 82 -19.71 -3.55 0.32
CA PRO A 82 -20.71 -4.26 -0.48
C PRO A 82 -20.11 -4.81 -1.77
N PHE A 83 -19.18 -4.10 -2.44
CA PHE A 83 -18.50 -4.63 -3.63
C PHE A 83 -17.60 -5.82 -3.31
N LEU A 84 -16.87 -5.78 -2.20
CA LEU A 84 -16.05 -6.89 -1.71
C LEU A 84 -16.90 -8.11 -1.33
N LEU A 85 -18.00 -7.90 -0.61
CA LEU A 85 -18.95 -8.96 -0.27
C LEU A 85 -19.56 -9.57 -1.53
N ALA A 86 -20.05 -8.76 -2.47
CA ALA A 86 -20.58 -9.23 -3.75
C ALA A 86 -19.53 -10.02 -4.54
N GLY A 87 -18.30 -9.51 -4.66
CA GLY A 87 -17.20 -10.19 -5.32
C GLY A 87 -16.84 -11.53 -4.66
N SER A 88 -16.82 -11.59 -3.33
CA SER A 88 -16.57 -12.82 -2.58
C SER A 88 -17.70 -13.85 -2.76
N LEU A 89 -18.96 -13.42 -2.75
CA LEU A 89 -20.11 -14.28 -3.02
C LEU A 89 -20.06 -14.84 -4.44
N VAL A 90 -19.83 -13.97 -5.43
CA VAL A 90 -19.68 -14.38 -6.84
C VAL A 90 -18.50 -15.36 -6.99
N SER A 91 -17.37 -15.12 -6.33
CA SER A 91 -16.25 -16.07 -6.33
C SER A 91 -16.62 -17.43 -5.74
N GLY A 92 -17.48 -17.45 -4.71
CA GLY A 92 -18.02 -18.66 -4.11
C GLY A 92 -18.94 -19.39 -5.08
N PHE A 93 -19.85 -18.67 -5.75
CA PHE A 93 -20.72 -19.22 -6.77
C PHE A 93 -19.94 -19.79 -7.95
N ILE A 94 -18.95 -19.07 -8.49
CA ILE A 94 -18.08 -19.56 -9.56
C ILE A 94 -17.33 -20.81 -9.07
N ALA A 95 -16.87 -20.83 -7.82
CA ALA A 95 -16.24 -21.99 -7.23
C ALA A 95 -17.21 -23.17 -6.95
N VAL A 96 -18.52 -23.02 -7.09
CA VAL A 96 -19.46 -24.15 -7.03
C VAL A 96 -19.84 -24.59 -8.46
N PHE A 97 -20.09 -23.63 -9.36
CA PHE A 97 -20.55 -23.90 -10.72
C PHE A 97 -19.45 -24.29 -11.71
N VAL A 98 -18.20 -23.86 -11.50
CA VAL A 98 -17.09 -24.15 -12.43
C VAL A 98 -16.28 -25.33 -11.92
N ASP A 99 -16.35 -26.46 -12.61
CA ASP A 99 -15.57 -27.66 -12.29
C ASP A 99 -14.14 -27.60 -12.87
N ARG A 100 -13.22 -28.41 -12.32
CA ARG A 100 -11.84 -28.51 -12.83
C ARG A 100 -11.83 -28.93 -14.31
N ASP A 101 -12.73 -29.84 -14.70
CA ASP A 101 -12.83 -30.32 -16.07
C ASP A 101 -13.32 -29.25 -17.04
N THR A 102 -14.14 -28.31 -16.56
CA THR A 102 -14.57 -27.15 -17.35
C THR A 102 -13.40 -26.19 -17.60
N ILE A 103 -12.58 -25.94 -16.57
CA ILE A 103 -11.40 -25.08 -16.72
C ILE A 103 -10.41 -25.70 -17.71
N THR A 104 -10.08 -26.98 -17.58
CA THR A 104 -9.09 -27.63 -18.47
C THR A 104 -9.58 -27.79 -19.91
N ARG A 105 -10.90 -27.84 -20.14
CA ARG A 105 -11.49 -27.93 -21.48
C ARG A 105 -11.61 -26.58 -22.19
N TYR A 106 -11.97 -25.51 -21.48
CA TYR A 106 -12.15 -24.18 -22.06
C TYR A 106 -10.89 -23.34 -22.06
N VAL A 107 -9.96 -23.58 -21.13
CA VAL A 107 -8.72 -22.82 -21.04
C VAL A 107 -7.63 -23.49 -21.89
N PRO A 108 -7.09 -22.80 -22.90
CA PRO A 108 -6.05 -23.35 -23.75
C PRO A 108 -4.73 -23.53 -22.98
N ARG A 109 -3.99 -24.61 -23.27
CA ARG A 109 -2.71 -24.91 -22.60
C ARG A 109 -1.54 -23.98 -22.99
N ARG A 110 -1.66 -23.25 -24.12
CA ARG A 110 -0.62 -22.34 -24.60
C ARG A 110 -0.74 -20.97 -23.91
N ALA A 111 0.38 -20.37 -23.52
CA ALA A 111 0.40 -19.15 -22.71
C ALA A 111 -0.31 -17.94 -23.35
N VAL A 112 -0.13 -17.70 -24.65
CA VAL A 112 -0.74 -16.56 -25.36
C VAL A 112 -2.27 -16.62 -25.41
N PRO A 113 -2.90 -17.71 -25.91
CA PRO A 113 -4.36 -17.79 -25.91
C PRO A 113 -4.94 -17.93 -24.49
N ALA A 114 -4.16 -18.46 -23.53
CA ALA A 114 -4.56 -18.49 -22.12
C ALA A 114 -4.66 -17.06 -21.55
N ALA A 115 -3.66 -16.22 -21.82
CA ALA A 115 -3.69 -14.82 -21.42
C ALA A 115 -4.87 -14.06 -22.06
N LEU A 116 -5.14 -14.30 -23.35
CA LEU A 116 -6.29 -13.69 -24.03
C LEU A 116 -7.62 -14.08 -23.39
N THR A 117 -7.77 -15.36 -23.03
CA THR A 117 -8.96 -15.86 -22.33
C THR A 117 -9.12 -15.20 -20.96
N GLY A 118 -8.02 -15.00 -20.23
CA GLY A 118 -8.00 -14.28 -18.95
C GLY A 118 -8.41 -12.81 -19.11
N ALA A 119 -7.93 -12.14 -20.16
CA ALA A 119 -8.31 -10.76 -20.46
C ALA A 119 -9.81 -10.63 -20.81
N LEU A 120 -10.35 -11.55 -21.62
CA LEU A 120 -11.79 -11.59 -21.91
C LEU A 120 -12.64 -11.85 -20.66
N MET A 121 -12.17 -12.71 -19.76
CA MET A 121 -12.82 -12.89 -18.46
C MET A 121 -12.79 -11.60 -17.61
N GLY A 122 -11.70 -10.83 -17.66
CA GLY A 122 -11.57 -9.56 -16.94
C GLY A 122 -12.53 -8.49 -17.46
N PHE A 123 -12.81 -8.49 -18.76
CA PHE A 123 -13.83 -7.64 -19.36
C PHE A 123 -15.26 -8.08 -18.98
N ALA A 124 -15.53 -9.39 -18.99
CA ALA A 124 -16.85 -9.93 -18.66
C ALA A 124 -17.19 -9.81 -17.16
N PHE A 125 -16.19 -9.85 -16.28
CA PHE A 125 -16.32 -9.66 -14.84
C PHE A 125 -15.70 -8.32 -14.41
N PRO A 126 -16.45 -7.20 -14.51
CA PRO A 126 -16.01 -5.90 -14.03
C PRO A 126 -16.06 -5.86 -12.50
N VAL A 127 -15.08 -6.52 -11.86
CA VAL A 127 -14.89 -6.52 -10.41
C VAL A 127 -13.99 -5.35 -10.03
N CYS A 128 -14.22 -4.75 -8.86
CA CYS A 128 -13.28 -3.77 -8.29
C CYS A 128 -11.90 -4.40 -8.07
N GLU A 129 -10.82 -3.60 -8.09
CA GLU A 129 -9.46 -4.14 -7.87
C GLU A 129 -9.31 -4.81 -6.51
N CYS A 130 -10.19 -4.46 -5.55
CA CYS A 130 -10.25 -5.07 -4.23
C CYS A 130 -10.78 -6.53 -4.29
N GLY A 131 -11.65 -6.85 -5.25
CA GLY A 131 -12.34 -8.14 -5.36
C GLY A 131 -11.70 -9.13 -6.34
N VAL A 132 -10.84 -8.69 -7.26
CA VAL A 132 -10.22 -9.57 -8.26
C VAL A 132 -9.25 -10.59 -7.63
N VAL A 133 -8.58 -10.22 -6.54
CA VAL A 133 -7.61 -11.08 -5.85
C VAL A 133 -8.25 -12.33 -5.23
N PRO A 134 -9.31 -12.23 -4.40
CA PRO A 134 -9.96 -13.42 -3.84
C PRO A 134 -10.59 -14.31 -4.92
N VAL A 135 -11.18 -13.72 -5.97
CA VAL A 135 -11.72 -14.47 -7.12
C VAL A 135 -10.62 -15.31 -7.78
N THR A 136 -9.53 -14.65 -8.17
CA THR A 136 -8.41 -15.29 -8.86
C THR A 136 -7.80 -16.41 -8.02
N ARG A 137 -7.64 -16.19 -6.70
CA ARG A 137 -7.15 -17.21 -5.76
C ARG A 137 -8.04 -18.45 -5.73
N ARG A 138 -9.37 -18.29 -5.72
CA ARG A 138 -10.32 -19.42 -5.75
C ARG A 138 -10.23 -20.21 -7.06
N LEU A 139 -10.10 -19.53 -8.19
CA LEU A 139 -9.91 -20.18 -9.49
C LEU A 139 -8.57 -20.93 -9.56
N TYR A 140 -7.49 -20.36 -8.99
CA TYR A 140 -6.20 -21.04 -8.90
C TYR A 140 -6.27 -22.33 -8.09
N GLN A 141 -7.00 -22.34 -6.98
CA GLN A 141 -7.21 -23.55 -6.17
C GLN A 141 -7.91 -24.66 -6.96
N LYS A 142 -8.65 -24.33 -8.03
CA LYS A 142 -9.26 -25.28 -8.96
C LYS A 142 -8.39 -25.68 -10.16
N GLY A 143 -7.16 -25.17 -10.26
CA GLY A 143 -6.23 -25.53 -11.33
C GLY A 143 -6.27 -24.60 -12.54
N LEU A 144 -6.72 -23.35 -12.38
CA LEU A 144 -6.54 -22.32 -13.40
C LEU A 144 -5.03 -22.14 -13.71
N PRO A 145 -4.60 -22.13 -14.98
CA PRO A 145 -3.19 -21.94 -15.30
C PRO A 145 -2.75 -20.49 -15.05
N LEU A 146 -1.52 -20.34 -14.57
CA LEU A 146 -0.92 -19.05 -14.17
C LEU A 146 -1.08 -17.90 -15.19
N PRO A 147 -0.87 -18.12 -16.50
CA PRO A 147 -1.01 -17.06 -17.49
C PRO A 147 -2.40 -16.44 -17.54
N VAL A 148 -3.45 -17.22 -17.26
CA VAL A 148 -4.84 -16.73 -17.29
C VAL A 148 -5.12 -15.84 -16.11
N GLY A 149 -4.73 -16.26 -14.90
CA GLY A 149 -5.00 -15.49 -13.69
C GLY A 149 -4.20 -14.19 -13.66
N ILE A 150 -2.96 -14.20 -14.15
CA ILE A 150 -2.16 -12.96 -14.29
C ILE A 150 -2.80 -12.02 -15.32
N ALA A 151 -3.23 -12.54 -16.48
CA ALA A 151 -3.90 -11.73 -17.48
C ALA A 151 -5.25 -11.19 -16.99
N PHE A 152 -6.01 -11.97 -16.23
CA PHE A 152 -7.25 -11.53 -15.58
C PHE A 152 -7.01 -10.40 -14.58
N LEU A 153 -5.98 -10.52 -13.73
CA LEU A 153 -5.58 -9.47 -12.77
C LEU A 153 -5.15 -8.18 -13.46
N LEU A 154 -4.36 -8.27 -14.53
CA LEU A 154 -3.90 -7.11 -15.31
C LEU A 154 -5.02 -6.48 -16.12
N SER A 155 -5.94 -7.30 -16.62
CA SER A 155 -7.09 -6.85 -17.40
C SER A 155 -8.13 -6.13 -16.56
N ALA A 156 -8.29 -6.51 -15.28
CA ALA A 156 -9.33 -5.98 -14.41
C ALA A 156 -9.32 -4.46 -14.23
N PRO A 157 -8.18 -3.74 -14.15
CA PRO A 157 -8.18 -2.28 -14.20
C PRO A 157 -8.14 -1.71 -15.64
N VAL A 158 -7.53 -2.42 -16.60
CA VAL A 158 -7.24 -1.88 -17.94
C VAL A 158 -8.48 -1.83 -18.83
N ILE A 159 -9.30 -2.89 -18.83
CA ILE A 159 -10.45 -3.01 -19.73
C ILE A 159 -11.77 -2.78 -19.00
N ASN A 160 -11.72 -2.25 -17.78
CA ASN A 160 -12.91 -2.05 -16.97
C ASN A 160 -13.77 -0.92 -17.56
N PRO A 161 -15.02 -1.20 -17.99
CA PRO A 161 -15.88 -0.18 -18.57
C PRO A 161 -16.17 0.97 -17.61
N VAL A 162 -16.20 0.73 -16.29
CA VAL A 162 -16.42 1.76 -15.28
C VAL A 162 -15.21 2.71 -15.20
N VAL A 163 -14.00 2.16 -15.22
CA VAL A 163 -12.76 2.94 -15.21
C VAL A 163 -12.57 3.68 -16.53
N LEU A 164 -12.90 3.05 -17.65
CA LEU A 164 -12.86 3.69 -18.97
C LEU A 164 -13.89 4.82 -19.05
N ALA A 165 -15.10 4.63 -18.52
CA ALA A 165 -16.12 5.67 -18.45
C ALA A 165 -15.71 6.84 -17.55
N SER A 166 -15.17 6.56 -16.35
CA SER A 166 -14.71 7.63 -15.44
C SER A 166 -13.52 8.40 -16.02
N THR A 167 -12.59 7.69 -16.66
CA THR A 167 -11.48 8.30 -17.40
C THR A 167 -12.01 9.14 -18.57
N TYR A 168 -12.98 8.63 -19.33
CA TYR A 168 -13.60 9.36 -20.43
C TYR A 168 -14.30 10.64 -19.95
N VAL A 169 -15.00 10.60 -18.81
CA VAL A 169 -15.63 11.78 -18.21
C VAL A 169 -14.60 12.76 -17.68
N ALA A 170 -13.54 12.27 -17.03
CA ALA A 170 -12.48 13.12 -16.46
C ALA A 170 -11.61 13.80 -17.54
N PHE A 171 -11.38 13.11 -18.67
CA PHE A 171 -10.48 13.54 -19.74
C PHE A 171 -11.19 13.90 -21.05
N GLY A 172 -12.52 13.99 -21.04
CA GLY A 172 -13.39 14.17 -22.20
C GLY A 172 -12.76 14.98 -23.33
N LEU A 173 -12.60 14.30 -24.48
CA LEU A 173 -12.07 14.77 -25.77
C LEU A 173 -10.86 15.71 -25.63
N ALA A 174 -9.64 15.18 -25.78
CA ALA A 174 -8.30 15.78 -25.96
C ALA A 174 -8.08 17.32 -25.88
N LEU A 175 -9.01 18.15 -26.35
CA LEU A 175 -9.07 19.62 -26.26
C LEU A 175 -8.88 20.15 -24.84
N THR A 176 -9.44 19.49 -23.82
CA THR A 176 -9.29 19.94 -22.42
C THR A 176 -7.89 19.69 -21.87
N ILE A 177 -7.24 18.60 -22.29
CA ILE A 177 -5.87 18.23 -21.89
C ILE A 177 -4.87 19.20 -22.52
N PHE A 178 -4.98 19.44 -23.82
CA PHE A 178 -4.06 20.32 -24.54
C PHE A 178 -4.07 21.77 -24.01
N ILE A 179 -5.23 22.25 -23.56
CA ILE A 179 -5.40 23.66 -23.13
C ILE A 179 -5.27 23.84 -21.61
N LYS A 180 -5.86 22.96 -20.77
CA LYS A 180 -5.89 23.17 -19.31
C LYS A 180 -4.74 22.49 -18.56
N VAL A 181 -4.24 21.34 -19.01
CA VAL A 181 -3.21 20.57 -18.29
C VAL A 181 -1.84 21.27 -18.20
N PRO A 182 -1.31 21.96 -19.23
CA PRO A 182 -0.04 22.67 -19.09
C PRO A 182 -0.11 23.80 -18.03
N SER A 183 -1.27 24.47 -17.89
CA SER A 183 -1.46 25.51 -16.87
C SER A 183 -1.51 24.95 -15.44
N ARG A 184 -1.99 23.71 -15.26
CA ARG A 184 -2.07 23.04 -13.96
C ARG A 184 -0.73 22.43 -13.56
N ILE A 185 -0.04 21.77 -14.49
CA ILE A 185 1.29 21.21 -14.27
C ILE A 185 2.32 22.33 -14.03
N GLY A 186 2.24 23.43 -14.77
CA GLY A 186 3.11 24.59 -14.55
C GLY A 186 2.94 25.21 -13.16
N ARG A 187 1.69 25.33 -12.67
CA ARG A 187 1.41 25.83 -11.32
C ARG A 187 1.85 24.85 -10.22
N ALA A 188 1.62 23.55 -10.41
CA ALA A 188 2.07 22.52 -9.46
C ALA A 188 3.60 22.46 -9.39
N GLY A 189 4.28 22.52 -10.55
CA GLY A 189 5.74 22.56 -10.63
C GLY A 189 6.33 23.79 -9.94
N LEU A 190 5.74 24.97 -10.13
CA LEU A 190 6.19 26.20 -9.46
C LEU A 190 6.07 26.10 -7.93
N ILE A 191 4.95 25.54 -7.44
CA ILE A 191 4.75 25.33 -6.00
C ILE A 191 5.81 24.37 -5.44
N ILE A 192 6.06 23.24 -6.11
CA ILE A 192 7.06 22.25 -5.68
C ILE A 192 8.47 22.86 -5.68
N VAL A 193 8.85 23.58 -6.73
CA VAL A 193 10.17 24.23 -6.83
C VAL A 193 10.32 25.32 -5.76
N SER A 194 9.30 26.13 -5.53
CA SER A 194 9.32 27.16 -4.47
C SER A 194 9.43 26.55 -3.06
N ALA A 195 8.73 25.45 -2.80
CA ALA A 195 8.80 24.74 -1.52
C ALA A 195 10.18 24.09 -1.31
N ALA A 196 10.73 23.44 -2.34
CA ALA A 196 12.07 22.85 -2.29
C ALA A 196 13.16 23.91 -2.10
N ALA A 197 13.06 25.05 -2.78
CA ALA A 197 13.99 26.17 -2.63
C ALA A 197 13.93 26.77 -1.22
N LEU A 198 12.72 26.95 -0.66
CA LEU A 198 12.53 27.44 0.70
C LEU A 198 13.14 26.48 1.74
N VAL A 199 12.90 25.17 1.58
CA VAL A 199 13.49 24.15 2.46
C VAL A 199 15.01 24.20 2.36
N ALA A 200 15.58 24.21 1.15
CA ALA A 200 17.02 24.28 0.94
C ALA A 200 17.67 25.55 1.54
N LEU A 201 16.95 26.69 1.57
CA LEU A 201 17.40 27.93 2.19
C LEU A 201 17.35 27.88 3.73
N LEU A 202 16.36 27.17 4.29
CA LEU A 202 16.15 27.09 5.73
C LEU A 202 17.04 26.02 6.40
N THR A 203 17.40 24.94 5.69
CA THR A 203 18.27 23.87 6.21
C THR A 203 19.62 24.37 6.76
N PRO A 204 20.43 25.18 6.03
CA PRO A 204 21.71 25.65 6.54
C PRO A 204 21.56 26.62 7.71
N ILE A 205 20.50 27.43 7.72
CA ILE A 205 20.18 28.35 8.82
C ILE A 205 19.86 27.54 10.09
N PHE A 206 19.02 26.51 9.95
CA PHE A 206 18.67 25.64 11.06
C PHE A 206 19.88 24.88 11.62
N ILE A 207 20.74 24.34 10.75
CA ILE A 207 21.98 23.67 11.15
C ILE A 207 22.92 24.63 11.89
N TYR A 208 23.03 25.88 11.42
CA TYR A 208 23.87 26.90 12.06
C TYR A 208 23.37 27.28 13.47
N TYR A 209 22.07 27.53 13.64
CA TYR A 209 21.50 27.84 14.95
C TYR A 209 21.56 26.65 15.91
N LEU A 210 21.32 25.44 15.41
CA LEU A 210 21.48 24.21 16.19
C LEU A 210 22.93 24.05 16.66
N GLY A 211 23.90 24.32 15.78
CA GLY A 211 25.33 24.33 16.11
C GLY A 211 25.71 25.38 17.16
N LEU A 212 25.26 26.63 17.00
CA LEU A 212 25.50 27.68 18.00
C LEU A 212 24.91 27.34 19.37
N TRP A 213 23.70 26.79 19.39
CA TRP A 213 23.04 26.37 20.61
C TRP A 213 23.78 25.19 21.27
N LEU A 214 24.25 24.22 20.47
CA LEU A 214 25.04 23.09 20.97
C LEU A 214 26.38 23.55 21.58
N ILE A 215 27.07 24.49 20.93
CA ILE A 215 28.32 25.07 21.43
C ILE A 215 28.06 25.86 22.72
N GLY A 216 26.99 26.66 22.76
CA GLY A 216 26.57 27.37 23.97
C GLY A 216 26.24 26.42 25.12
N LEU A 217 25.57 25.30 24.85
CA LEU A 217 25.28 24.25 25.82
C LEU A 217 26.56 23.56 26.31
N LEU A 218 27.51 23.28 25.41
CA LEU A 218 28.81 22.69 25.73
C LEU A 218 29.66 23.61 26.62
N VAL A 219 29.66 24.92 26.34
CA VAL A 219 30.34 25.92 27.17
C VAL A 219 29.66 26.09 28.53
N ALA A 220 28.33 26.03 28.60
CA ALA A 220 27.58 26.08 29.86
C ALA A 220 27.75 24.81 30.71
N LEU A 221 27.97 23.65 30.08
CA LEU A 221 28.24 22.37 30.75
C LEU A 221 29.73 22.12 31.01
N ALA A 222 30.63 22.97 30.48
CA ALA A 222 32.04 22.90 30.80
C ALA A 222 32.22 23.18 32.29
N PRO A 223 32.73 22.22 33.08
CA PRO A 223 32.85 22.39 34.52
C PRO A 223 33.77 23.58 34.81
N SER A 224 33.26 24.54 35.58
CA SER A 224 34.02 25.66 36.15
C SER A 224 35.09 25.07 37.08
N ASN A 225 36.24 24.71 36.50
CA ASN A 225 37.41 24.20 37.19
C ASN A 225 37.99 25.34 38.05
N LYS A 226 37.62 25.35 39.34
CA LYS A 226 38.32 26.05 40.41
C LYS A 226 39.14 25.03 41.19
#